data_AF-A0A480AFA8-F1
#
_entry.id   AF-A0A480AFA8-F1
#
_cell.length_a   1.000
_cell.length_b   1.000
_cell.length_c   1.000
_cell.angle_alpha   90.00
_cell.angle_beta   90.00
_cell.angle_gamma   90.00
#
_symmetry.space_group_name_H-M   'P 1'
#
loop_
_entity.id
_entity.type
_entity.pdbx_description
1 polymer ?
#
loop_
_entity_poly.entity_id
_entity_poly.type
_entity_poly.pdbx_seq_one_letter_code
_entity_poly.pdbx_strand_id
1 'polypeptide(L)'
;MNPEKSNLVSSYLQYLPAILEEDPFMGRFLLAFEKILSGVKDLPSYEKIIQGNSKNVPGLEEIINRIETYFHPQETPEQFLPWLAGWVALSLRDDWEPSTKRAFITEIVKLYRIRGTKEGLASVLKLYLVNSGFGDKVEIFDQFDNFPNYFQVQLTLNDRDPEKYWRQSRIAKAIIDQEKPAHTFYSLKILVPTMQLTRRSQVNYPFKLFNDLQTQDFTLEVAIIPQQTAPEKIINLSRQLVVKIQGNTTEITPYSPLIVTDNQAFYVKQKITYQQFLDNLAGFNVILSNQTDNLFVGGLKITLFMDLNGNQKETILLEKSLNLLPVLKLCSQDKSGNIIGGNTILKQAQSPEFSGMQITKSFWTNPYNFTLFDSPIIQIFELEATVQINQPPAITENIINQIALRFQDENSNYHLLTPETVVQGNKMTIRYLRKSGFGLDRLRVLDSFSEMSIKRQLSYPQLLDISDKLQLKVKNLNNVETSGKVRVSVKMNINLVPAVFTLFEEDLNLAAVPAKDILKICYQDQDGKIINTDKQGTVFTILGTQ
;
A
#
# COMPACT_ATOMS: atom_id res chain seq x y z
N MET A 1 -32.29 -84.69 31.33
CA MET A 1 -32.15 -84.27 32.74
C MET A 1 -30.97 -83.33 32.83
N ASN A 2 -31.24 -82.06 33.13
CA ASN A 2 -30.24 -81.12 33.64
C ASN A 2 -30.96 -80.37 34.78
N PRO A 3 -30.60 -80.63 36.06
CA PRO A 3 -31.26 -80.04 37.21
C PRO A 3 -30.59 -78.71 37.55
N GLU A 4 -31.35 -77.63 37.42
CA GLU A 4 -31.27 -76.37 38.19
C GLU A 4 -32.19 -75.35 37.50
N LYS A 5 -33.50 -75.61 37.53
CA LYS A 5 -34.46 -74.50 37.50
C LYS A 5 -34.43 -73.92 38.90
N SER A 6 -33.75 -72.80 39.12
CA SER A 6 -33.93 -72.04 40.34
C SER A 6 -35.44 -71.78 40.48
N ASN A 7 -36.04 -72.32 41.54
CA ASN A 7 -37.38 -71.91 41.94
C ASN A 7 -37.23 -70.47 42.44
N LEU A 8 -37.23 -69.50 41.52
CA LEU A 8 -37.38 -68.10 41.88
C LEU A 8 -38.70 -67.99 42.64
N VAL A 9 -38.61 -67.54 43.89
CA VAL A 9 -39.73 -67.29 44.78
C VAL A 9 -39.61 -65.84 45.21
N SER A 10 -40.75 -65.13 45.24
CA SER A 10 -40.78 -63.71 45.59
C SER A 10 -40.32 -63.47 47.02
N SER A 11 -39.49 -62.44 47.24
CA SER A 11 -39.12 -61.99 48.57
C SER A 11 -40.30 -61.41 49.35
N TYR A 12 -41.39 -61.06 48.66
CA TYR A 12 -42.59 -60.52 49.30
C TYR A 12 -43.38 -61.54 50.11
N LEU A 13 -43.12 -62.84 49.96
CA LEU A 13 -43.75 -63.86 50.80
C LEU A 13 -43.53 -63.59 52.29
N GLN A 14 -42.35 -63.08 52.67
CA GLN A 14 -42.00 -62.77 54.08
C GLN A 14 -42.93 -61.72 54.74
N TYR A 15 -43.76 -61.04 53.96
CA TYR A 15 -44.70 -60.03 54.43
C TYR A 15 -46.15 -60.57 54.52
N LEU A 16 -46.39 -61.82 54.13
CA LEU A 16 -47.71 -62.45 54.22
C LEU A 16 -47.87 -63.26 55.52
N PRO A 17 -49.10 -63.55 55.97
CA PRO A 17 -49.34 -64.47 57.08
C PRO A 17 -48.81 -65.88 56.78
N ALA A 18 -48.29 -66.57 57.81
CA ALA A 18 -47.64 -67.88 57.70
C ALA A 18 -48.40 -68.94 56.86
N ILE A 19 -49.73 -68.93 56.89
CA ILE A 19 -50.55 -69.88 56.11
C ILE A 19 -50.45 -69.69 54.58
N LEU A 20 -50.00 -68.52 54.13
CA LEU A 20 -49.82 -68.18 52.71
C LEU A 20 -48.34 -68.22 52.28
N GLU A 21 -47.40 -68.24 53.23
CA GLU A 21 -45.96 -68.33 52.93
C GLU A 21 -45.58 -69.70 52.36
N GLU A 22 -46.28 -70.75 52.77
CA GLU A 22 -46.01 -72.14 52.35
C GLU A 22 -46.61 -72.48 50.96
N ASP A 23 -47.45 -71.62 50.37
CA ASP A 23 -48.10 -71.87 49.08
C ASP A 23 -47.15 -71.59 47.89
N PRO A 24 -46.75 -72.62 47.11
CA PRO A 24 -45.87 -72.44 45.95
C PRO A 24 -46.47 -71.56 44.84
N PHE A 25 -47.80 -71.44 44.77
CA PHE A 25 -48.47 -70.57 43.81
C PHE A 25 -48.32 -69.10 44.20
N MET A 26 -48.54 -68.75 45.47
CA MET A 26 -48.39 -67.38 45.98
C MET A 26 -46.98 -66.84 45.72
N GLY A 27 -45.96 -67.65 45.98
CA GLY A 27 -44.57 -67.26 45.74
C GLY A 27 -44.27 -66.89 44.29
N ARG A 28 -44.91 -67.56 43.32
CA ARG A 28 -44.77 -67.27 41.89
C ARG A 28 -45.67 -66.11 41.44
N PHE A 29 -46.86 -66.00 42.02
CA PHE A 29 -47.80 -64.92 41.73
C PHE A 29 -47.22 -63.55 42.13
N LEU A 30 -46.60 -63.47 43.31
CA LEU A 30 -46.01 -62.24 43.82
C LEU A 30 -44.78 -61.76 43.03
N LEU A 31 -44.08 -62.63 42.29
CA LEU A 31 -42.94 -62.23 41.47
C LEU A 31 -43.30 -61.16 40.44
N ALA A 32 -44.52 -61.19 39.89
CA ALA A 32 -44.97 -60.17 38.95
C ALA A 32 -45.05 -58.79 39.61
N PHE A 33 -45.54 -58.74 40.86
CA PHE A 33 -45.65 -57.50 41.64
C PHE A 33 -44.28 -57.02 42.12
N GLU A 34 -43.44 -57.92 42.64
CA GLU A 34 -42.08 -57.59 43.05
C GLU A 34 -41.25 -57.06 41.87
N LYS A 35 -41.38 -57.67 40.68
CA LYS A 35 -40.73 -57.19 39.47
C LYS A 35 -41.15 -55.75 39.11
N ILE A 36 -42.42 -55.40 39.29
CA ILE A 36 -42.94 -54.07 38.95
C ILE A 36 -42.56 -53.03 40.02
N LEU A 37 -42.66 -53.39 41.30
CA LEU A 37 -42.51 -52.45 42.42
C LEU A 37 -41.04 -52.26 42.83
N SER A 38 -40.37 -53.31 43.28
CA SER A 38 -38.98 -53.22 43.77
C SER A 38 -37.93 -53.67 42.74
N GLY A 39 -38.34 -54.39 41.70
CA GLY A 39 -37.43 -55.09 40.79
C GLY A 39 -36.91 -56.39 41.39
N VAL A 40 -36.59 -57.38 40.55
CA VAL A 40 -36.07 -58.68 41.02
C VAL A 40 -34.54 -58.61 41.07
N LYS A 41 -33.94 -58.87 42.24
CA LYS A 41 -32.50 -58.72 42.51
C LYS A 41 -31.59 -59.52 41.54
N ASP A 42 -32.08 -60.65 41.02
CA ASP A 42 -31.34 -61.53 40.10
C ASP A 42 -31.47 -61.15 38.62
N LEU A 43 -32.27 -60.13 38.29
CA LEU A 43 -32.38 -59.58 36.95
C LEU A 43 -31.61 -58.25 36.90
N PRO A 44 -30.55 -58.14 36.11
CA PRO A 44 -29.77 -56.92 36.13
C PRO A 44 -30.54 -55.79 35.45
N SER A 45 -30.90 -54.78 36.24
CA SER A 45 -31.54 -53.56 35.76
C SER A 45 -30.47 -52.52 35.42
N TYR A 46 -30.14 -52.42 34.14
CA TYR A 46 -29.01 -51.59 33.68
C TYR A 46 -29.41 -50.18 33.22
N GLU A 47 -30.69 -49.93 32.96
CA GLU A 47 -31.12 -48.65 32.39
C GLU A 47 -31.34 -47.61 33.50
N LYS A 48 -30.47 -46.59 33.52
CA LYS A 48 -30.58 -45.46 34.47
C LYS A 48 -31.75 -44.54 34.15
N ILE A 49 -32.14 -44.47 32.88
CA ILE A 49 -33.14 -43.56 32.36
C ILE A 49 -34.08 -44.36 31.47
N ILE A 50 -35.37 -44.31 31.79
CA ILE A 50 -36.42 -45.01 31.07
C ILE A 50 -36.83 -44.22 29.82
N GLN A 51 -36.87 -44.92 28.70
CA GLN A 51 -37.35 -44.45 27.41
C GLN A 51 -38.45 -45.39 26.90
N GLY A 52 -39.21 -44.97 25.89
CA GLY A 52 -40.32 -45.79 25.36
C GLY A 52 -39.91 -47.15 24.77
N ASN A 53 -38.62 -47.39 24.54
CA ASN A 53 -38.04 -48.63 24.03
C ASN A 53 -37.19 -49.40 25.06
N SER A 54 -37.21 -48.98 26.33
CA SER A 54 -36.47 -49.63 27.42
C SER A 54 -36.84 -51.10 27.54
N LYS A 55 -35.83 -51.99 27.50
CA LYS A 55 -36.05 -53.44 27.54
C LYS A 55 -35.96 -53.99 28.95
N ASN A 56 -35.12 -53.39 29.79
CA ASN A 56 -34.88 -53.79 31.16
C ASN A 56 -35.18 -52.63 32.10
N VAL A 57 -36.48 -52.41 32.33
CA VAL A 57 -36.98 -51.35 33.20
C VAL A 57 -36.78 -51.75 34.67
N PRO A 58 -36.16 -50.89 35.51
CA PRO A 58 -36.06 -51.14 36.94
C PRO A 58 -37.44 -51.09 37.63
N GLY A 59 -37.55 -51.60 38.85
CA GLY A 59 -38.79 -51.48 39.64
C GLY A 59 -39.14 -50.01 39.94
N LEU A 60 -40.43 -49.72 40.12
CA LEU A 60 -40.97 -48.38 40.42
C LEU A 60 -40.25 -47.64 41.56
N GLU A 61 -39.86 -48.35 42.62
CA GLU A 61 -39.10 -47.76 43.72
C GLU A 61 -37.76 -47.19 43.25
N GLU A 62 -37.03 -47.94 42.43
CA GLU A 62 -35.75 -47.50 41.87
C GLU A 62 -35.91 -46.40 40.82
N ILE A 63 -37.04 -46.39 40.09
CA ILE A 63 -37.39 -45.29 39.18
C ILE A 63 -37.55 -43.98 39.96
N ILE A 64 -38.31 -44.03 41.06
CA ILE A 64 -38.56 -42.86 41.91
C ILE A 64 -37.24 -42.42 42.58
N ASN A 65 -36.44 -43.37 43.06
CA ASN A 65 -35.13 -43.08 43.66
C ASN A 65 -34.12 -42.44 42.69
N ARG A 66 -34.35 -42.51 41.38
CA ARG A 66 -33.49 -41.94 40.33
C ARG A 66 -34.08 -40.71 39.65
N ILE A 67 -35.18 -40.15 40.18
CA ILE A 67 -35.87 -39.01 39.54
C ILE A 67 -34.96 -37.79 39.34
N GLU A 68 -33.95 -37.62 40.20
CA GLU A 68 -32.94 -36.57 40.13
C GLU A 68 -32.14 -36.59 38.82
N THR A 69 -31.94 -37.76 38.22
CA THR A 69 -31.23 -37.89 36.93
C THR A 69 -31.96 -37.19 35.78
N TYR A 70 -33.29 -37.07 35.87
CA TYR A 70 -34.11 -36.35 34.88
C TYR A 70 -33.99 -34.82 35.01
N PHE A 71 -33.61 -34.30 36.18
CA PHE A 71 -33.39 -32.88 36.42
C PHE A 71 -31.99 -32.41 36.04
N HIS A 72 -31.03 -33.33 35.86
CA HIS A 72 -29.70 -33.00 35.38
C HIS A 72 -29.71 -32.81 33.85
N PRO A 73 -29.50 -31.57 33.33
CA PRO A 73 -29.57 -31.33 31.89
C PRO A 73 -28.54 -32.09 31.08
N GLN A 74 -27.44 -32.58 31.68
CA GLN A 74 -26.44 -33.37 30.97
C GLN A 74 -26.80 -34.86 30.84
N GLU A 75 -27.67 -35.37 31.70
CA GLU A 75 -27.98 -36.81 31.80
C GLU A 75 -29.37 -37.13 31.24
N THR A 76 -30.32 -36.22 31.40
CA THR A 76 -31.72 -36.38 31.00
C THR A 76 -31.91 -36.75 29.51
N PRO A 77 -32.97 -37.49 29.10
CA PRO A 77 -33.28 -37.71 27.69
C PRO A 77 -33.41 -36.42 26.90
N GLU A 78 -32.99 -36.43 25.63
CA GLU A 78 -33.15 -35.25 24.76
C GLU A 78 -34.60 -34.78 24.64
N GLN A 79 -35.54 -35.74 24.57
CA GLN A 79 -36.98 -35.48 24.49
C GLN A 79 -37.54 -34.76 25.73
N PHE A 80 -36.84 -34.82 26.86
CA PHE A 80 -37.24 -34.19 28.12
C PHE A 80 -36.67 -32.76 28.26
N LEU A 81 -35.69 -32.38 27.43
CA LEU A 81 -35.09 -31.04 27.46
C LEU A 81 -36.09 -29.89 27.25
N PRO A 82 -37.06 -29.97 26.32
CA PRO A 82 -38.07 -28.91 26.17
C PRO A 82 -38.91 -28.70 27.42
N TRP A 83 -39.22 -29.79 28.15
CA TRP A 83 -39.95 -29.69 29.41
C TRP A 83 -39.11 -28.96 30.46
N LEU A 84 -37.84 -29.35 30.67
CA LEU A 84 -36.94 -28.64 31.59
C LEU A 84 -36.73 -27.18 31.20
N ALA A 85 -36.61 -26.88 29.91
CA ALA A 85 -36.47 -25.50 29.45
C ALA A 85 -37.71 -24.65 29.80
N GLY A 86 -38.90 -25.25 29.78
CA GLY A 86 -40.13 -24.62 30.23
C GLY A 86 -40.09 -24.17 31.70
N TRP A 87 -39.43 -24.93 32.58
CA TRP A 87 -39.28 -24.56 33.99
C TRP A 87 -38.42 -23.31 34.19
N VAL A 88 -37.43 -23.12 33.32
CA VAL A 88 -36.54 -21.96 33.36
C VAL A 88 -36.95 -20.87 32.36
N ALA A 89 -38.18 -20.91 31.83
CA ALA A 89 -38.70 -19.95 30.85
C ALA A 89 -37.81 -19.76 29.61
N LEU A 90 -37.06 -20.81 29.22
CA LEU A 90 -36.18 -20.81 28.06
C LEU A 90 -36.91 -21.43 26.86
N SER A 91 -36.96 -20.70 25.75
CA SER A 91 -37.44 -21.25 24.47
C SER A 91 -36.28 -21.90 23.73
N LEU A 92 -36.25 -23.23 23.68
CA LEU A 92 -35.29 -23.97 22.87
C LEU A 92 -35.70 -23.92 21.40
N ARG A 93 -34.73 -23.71 20.52
CA ARG A 93 -34.96 -23.82 19.08
C ARG A 93 -34.75 -25.25 18.62
N ASP A 94 -35.58 -25.72 17.70
CA ASP A 94 -35.48 -27.08 17.15
C ASP A 94 -34.17 -27.29 16.39
N ASP A 95 -33.66 -26.23 15.78
CA ASP A 95 -32.44 -26.25 14.97
C ASP A 95 -31.14 -26.27 15.80
N TRP A 96 -31.24 -26.29 17.14
CA TRP A 96 -30.08 -26.42 18.03
C TRP A 96 -29.72 -27.88 18.28
N GLU A 97 -28.41 -28.15 18.24
CA GLU A 97 -27.85 -29.43 18.66
C GLU A 97 -28.19 -29.71 20.14
N PRO A 98 -28.36 -30.99 20.53
CA PRO A 98 -28.71 -31.36 21.90
C PRO A 98 -27.72 -30.81 22.93
N SER A 99 -26.42 -30.81 22.62
CA SER A 99 -25.37 -30.23 23.47
C SER A 99 -25.62 -28.75 23.78
N THR A 100 -26.01 -27.97 22.76
CA THR A 100 -26.33 -26.55 22.90
C THR A 100 -27.55 -26.36 23.80
N LYS A 101 -28.61 -27.14 23.58
CA LYS A 101 -29.83 -27.11 24.42
C LYS A 101 -29.49 -27.35 25.89
N ARG A 102 -28.67 -28.37 26.18
CA ARG A 102 -28.24 -28.73 27.55
C ARG A 102 -27.39 -27.63 28.20
N ALA A 103 -26.45 -27.06 27.46
CA ALA A 103 -25.59 -25.97 27.94
C ALA A 103 -26.41 -24.73 28.32
N PHE A 104 -27.39 -24.37 27.48
CA PHE A 104 -28.30 -23.25 27.76
C PHE A 104 -29.12 -23.49 29.03
N ILE A 105 -29.78 -24.65 29.18
CA ILE A 105 -30.56 -24.95 30.39
C ILE A 105 -29.69 -24.84 31.65
N THR A 106 -28.43 -25.27 31.57
CA THR A 106 -27.49 -25.25 32.70
C THR A 106 -27.10 -23.83 33.14
N GLU A 107 -26.88 -22.92 32.18
CA GLU A 107 -26.33 -21.59 32.48
C GLU A 107 -27.37 -20.46 32.50
N ILE A 108 -28.52 -20.64 31.86
CA ILE A 108 -29.46 -19.53 31.61
C ILE A 108 -29.97 -18.86 32.90
N VAL A 109 -30.18 -19.62 33.97
CA VAL A 109 -30.67 -19.07 35.25
C VAL A 109 -29.69 -18.05 35.83
N LYS A 110 -28.38 -18.31 35.73
CA LYS A 110 -27.35 -17.34 36.15
C LYS A 110 -27.36 -16.12 35.24
N LEU A 111 -27.47 -16.33 33.93
CA LEU A 111 -27.45 -15.27 32.93
C LEU A 111 -28.67 -14.33 33.04
N TYR A 112 -29.84 -14.85 33.41
CA TYR A 112 -31.03 -14.03 33.65
C TYR A 112 -30.88 -13.04 34.81
N ARG A 113 -30.00 -13.31 35.78
CA ARG A 113 -29.73 -12.36 36.88
C ARG A 113 -29.02 -11.10 36.40
N ILE A 114 -28.32 -11.17 35.27
CA ILE A 114 -27.58 -10.06 34.66
C ILE A 114 -28.17 -9.66 33.30
N ARG A 115 -29.43 -10.01 33.05
CA ARG A 115 -30.14 -9.67 31.82
C ARG A 115 -30.22 -8.15 31.63
N GLY A 116 -30.16 -7.72 30.38
CA GLY A 116 -30.16 -6.29 30.01
C GLY A 116 -28.82 -5.57 30.22
N THR A 117 -27.79 -6.26 30.72
CA THR A 117 -26.43 -5.72 30.80
C THR A 117 -25.59 -6.14 29.60
N LYS A 118 -24.54 -5.36 29.31
CA LYS A 118 -23.52 -5.69 28.30
C LYS A 118 -22.88 -7.06 28.55
N GLU A 119 -22.55 -7.34 29.80
CA GLU A 119 -21.93 -8.61 30.21
C GLU A 119 -22.87 -9.80 30.02
N GLY A 120 -24.15 -9.65 30.40
CA GLY A 120 -25.16 -10.68 30.22
C GLY A 120 -25.36 -11.02 28.74
N LEU A 121 -25.55 -10.00 27.90
CA LEU A 121 -25.73 -10.20 26.46
C LEU A 121 -24.50 -10.86 25.81
N ALA A 122 -23.29 -10.40 26.15
CA ALA A 122 -22.06 -11.01 25.65
C ALA A 122 -21.94 -12.48 26.04
N SER A 123 -22.29 -12.82 27.29
CA SER A 123 -22.23 -14.19 27.80
C SER A 123 -23.23 -15.14 27.14
N VAL A 124 -24.47 -14.70 26.91
CA VAL A 124 -25.49 -15.50 26.20
C VAL A 124 -25.06 -15.76 24.75
N LEU A 125 -24.56 -14.74 24.05
CA LEU A 125 -24.07 -14.87 22.68
C LEU A 125 -22.83 -15.77 22.61
N LYS A 126 -21.90 -15.64 23.57
CA LYS A 126 -20.72 -16.48 23.67
C LYS A 126 -21.09 -17.95 23.89
N LEU A 127 -22.04 -18.23 24.78
CA LEU A 127 -22.54 -19.58 25.02
C LEU A 127 -23.08 -20.22 23.74
N TYR A 128 -23.83 -19.45 22.95
CA TYR A 128 -24.34 -19.89 21.65
C TYR A 128 -23.22 -20.20 20.65
N LEU A 129 -22.29 -19.26 20.45
CA LEU A 129 -21.24 -19.40 19.45
C LEU A 129 -20.30 -20.58 19.75
N VAL A 130 -19.95 -20.79 21.02
CA VAL A 130 -19.07 -21.89 21.45
C VAL A 130 -19.72 -23.24 21.18
N ASN A 131 -20.97 -23.42 21.61
CA ASN A 131 -21.67 -24.70 21.43
C ASN A 131 -22.06 -24.97 19.98
N SER A 132 -22.18 -23.93 19.15
CA SER A 132 -22.42 -24.05 17.71
C SER A 132 -21.12 -24.22 16.90
N GLY A 133 -19.93 -24.17 17.53
CA GLY A 133 -18.64 -24.38 16.87
C GLY A 133 -18.10 -23.18 16.08
N PHE A 134 -18.60 -21.97 16.33
CA PHE A 134 -18.24 -20.76 15.55
C PHE A 134 -17.20 -19.86 16.23
N GLY A 135 -16.74 -20.23 17.42
CA GLY A 135 -15.77 -19.48 18.22
C GLY A 135 -16.40 -18.86 19.46
N ASP A 136 -15.70 -17.91 20.08
CA ASP A 136 -16.08 -17.37 21.38
C ASP A 136 -15.98 -15.83 21.45
N LYS A 137 -15.66 -15.19 20.32
CA LYS A 137 -15.40 -13.76 20.19
C LYS A 137 -16.68 -12.97 19.97
N VAL A 138 -17.14 -12.34 21.05
CA VAL A 138 -18.25 -11.39 21.07
C VAL A 138 -17.75 -10.08 21.63
N GLU A 139 -17.96 -8.99 20.90
CA GLU A 139 -17.63 -7.63 21.34
C GLU A 139 -18.89 -6.77 21.28
N ILE A 140 -19.10 -5.96 22.31
CA ILE A 140 -20.22 -5.03 22.36
C ILE A 140 -19.66 -3.63 22.54
N PHE A 141 -20.08 -2.72 21.69
CA PHE A 141 -19.72 -1.31 21.73
C PHE A 141 -20.94 -0.49 22.12
N ASP A 142 -20.81 0.37 23.11
CA ASP A 142 -21.88 1.19 23.70
C ASP A 142 -21.48 2.67 23.83
N GLN A 143 -20.27 3.02 23.40
CA GLN A 143 -19.72 4.37 23.43
C GLN A 143 -20.04 5.09 22.11
N PHE A 144 -21.30 5.53 21.94
CA PHE A 144 -21.75 6.26 20.77
C PHE A 144 -22.42 7.58 21.19
N ASP A 145 -21.67 8.68 21.14
CA ASP A 145 -22.13 9.99 21.64
C ASP A 145 -23.32 10.57 20.84
N ASN A 146 -23.41 10.22 19.54
CA ASN A 146 -24.42 10.77 18.64
C ASN A 146 -25.73 9.97 18.59
N PHE A 147 -25.82 8.82 19.28
CA PHE A 147 -26.98 7.92 19.23
C PHE A 147 -27.39 7.47 20.64
N PRO A 148 -28.39 8.11 21.27
CA PRO A 148 -28.84 7.70 22.60
C PRO A 148 -29.43 6.28 22.57
N ASN A 149 -29.16 5.51 23.63
CA ASN A 149 -29.64 4.13 23.81
C ASN A 149 -29.25 3.16 22.67
N TYR A 150 -28.16 3.45 21.97
CA TYR A 150 -27.65 2.61 20.87
C TYR A 150 -26.41 1.83 21.27
N PHE A 151 -26.34 0.57 20.85
CA PHE A 151 -25.14 -0.25 20.97
C PHE A 151 -24.91 -1.08 19.70
N GLN A 152 -23.67 -1.50 19.45
CA GLN A 152 -23.32 -2.37 18.35
C GLN A 152 -22.79 -3.69 18.89
N VAL A 153 -23.37 -4.79 18.42
CA VAL A 153 -22.89 -6.15 18.70
C VAL A 153 -22.03 -6.60 17.53
N GLN A 154 -20.80 -6.99 17.82
CA GLN A 154 -19.86 -7.53 16.85
C GLN A 154 -19.57 -9.00 17.16
N LEU A 155 -19.84 -9.87 16.19
CA LEU A 155 -19.55 -11.31 16.28
C LEU A 155 -18.44 -11.65 15.28
N THR A 156 -17.46 -12.45 15.68
CA THR A 156 -16.46 -12.98 14.75
C THR A 156 -16.74 -14.45 14.46
N LEU A 157 -17.05 -14.77 13.20
CA LEU A 157 -17.20 -16.15 12.73
C LEU A 157 -15.88 -16.64 12.16
N ASN A 158 -15.60 -17.95 12.26
CA ASN A 158 -14.39 -18.56 11.72
C ASN A 158 -14.52 -19.05 10.26
N ASP A 159 -15.73 -19.05 9.70
CA ASP A 159 -16.07 -19.62 8.39
C ASP A 159 -16.70 -18.55 7.46
N ARG A 160 -16.56 -18.72 6.15
CA ARG A 160 -17.09 -17.85 5.08
C ARG A 160 -18.35 -18.40 4.41
N ASP A 161 -18.84 -19.56 4.82
CA ASP A 161 -20.05 -20.16 4.28
C ASP A 161 -21.25 -19.19 4.35
N PRO A 162 -21.82 -18.76 3.20
CA PRO A 162 -22.94 -17.84 3.16
C PRO A 162 -24.20 -18.35 3.85
N GLU A 163 -24.49 -19.65 3.79
CA GLU A 163 -25.70 -20.20 4.43
C GLU A 163 -25.55 -20.19 5.94
N LYS A 164 -24.38 -20.57 6.44
CA LYS A 164 -24.06 -20.48 7.87
C LYS A 164 -24.14 -19.02 8.32
N TYR A 165 -23.57 -18.08 7.58
CA TYR A 165 -23.66 -16.65 7.90
C TYR A 165 -25.11 -16.19 8.13
N TRP A 166 -26.01 -16.46 7.18
CA TRP A 166 -27.40 -16.01 7.28
C TRP A 166 -28.16 -16.68 8.42
N ARG A 167 -27.93 -17.98 8.61
CA ARG A 167 -28.54 -18.73 9.72
C ARG A 167 -28.10 -18.16 11.07
N GLN A 168 -26.79 -17.94 11.25
CA GLN A 168 -26.21 -17.42 12.48
C GLN A 168 -26.66 -15.98 12.76
N SER A 169 -26.72 -15.13 11.73
CA SER A 169 -27.25 -13.78 11.82
C SER A 169 -28.68 -13.77 12.37
N ARG A 170 -29.54 -14.64 11.84
CA ARG A 170 -30.94 -14.75 12.30
C ARG A 170 -31.05 -15.22 13.75
N ILE A 171 -30.19 -16.14 14.18
CA ILE A 171 -30.20 -16.67 15.55
C ILE A 171 -29.66 -15.64 16.54
N ALA A 172 -28.52 -15.02 16.24
CA ALA A 172 -27.95 -13.94 17.03
C ALA A 172 -28.94 -12.79 17.19
N LYS A 173 -29.63 -12.41 16.11
CA LYS A 173 -30.67 -11.38 16.13
C LYS A 173 -31.80 -11.74 17.10
N ALA A 174 -32.32 -12.96 17.02
CA ALA A 174 -33.38 -13.43 17.92
C ALA A 174 -32.95 -13.42 19.39
N ILE A 175 -31.70 -13.82 19.69
CA ILE A 175 -31.14 -13.77 21.04
C ILE A 175 -31.05 -12.32 21.53
N ILE A 176 -30.50 -11.41 20.71
CA ILE A 176 -30.38 -9.99 21.07
C ILE A 176 -31.77 -9.38 21.30
N ASP A 177 -32.74 -9.67 20.44
CA ASP A 177 -34.10 -9.15 20.57
C ASP A 177 -34.79 -9.65 21.85
N GLN A 178 -34.49 -10.87 22.29
CA GLN A 178 -34.99 -11.42 23.55
C GLN A 178 -34.27 -10.81 24.76
N GLU A 179 -32.96 -10.58 24.70
CA GLU A 179 -32.16 -10.19 25.88
C GLU A 179 -31.98 -8.66 26.03
N LYS A 180 -32.21 -7.87 24.97
CA LYS A 180 -32.04 -6.41 25.01
C LYS A 180 -33.14 -5.73 25.83
N PRO A 181 -32.84 -4.60 26.50
CA PRO A 181 -33.87 -3.73 27.06
C PRO A 181 -34.82 -3.19 25.99
N ALA A 182 -36.08 -2.93 26.36
CA ALA A 182 -37.08 -2.44 25.41
C ALA A 182 -36.74 -1.06 24.82
N HIS A 183 -36.04 -0.20 25.56
CA HIS A 183 -35.71 1.17 25.18
C HIS A 183 -34.42 1.31 24.35
N THR A 184 -33.73 0.21 24.03
CA THR A 184 -32.45 0.25 23.31
C THR A 184 -32.58 -0.20 21.86
N PHE A 185 -31.71 0.37 21.02
CA PHE A 185 -31.53 0.03 19.62
C PHE A 185 -30.14 -0.58 19.40
N TYR A 186 -30.02 -1.46 18.41
CA TYR A 186 -28.74 -2.07 18.10
C TYR A 186 -28.50 -2.26 16.63
N SER A 187 -27.22 -2.42 16.29
CA SER A 187 -26.80 -3.04 15.03
C SER A 187 -26.01 -4.31 15.32
N LEU A 188 -26.13 -5.28 14.41
CA LEU A 188 -25.37 -6.53 14.45
C LEU A 188 -24.35 -6.50 13.30
N LYS A 189 -23.06 -6.53 13.64
CA LYS A 189 -21.96 -6.61 12.70
C LYS A 189 -21.29 -7.97 12.82
N ILE A 190 -21.29 -8.75 11.74
CA ILE A 190 -20.65 -10.06 11.71
C ILE A 190 -19.35 -9.94 10.92
N LEU A 191 -18.23 -10.14 11.60
CA LEU A 191 -16.92 -10.24 11.00
C LEU A 191 -16.69 -11.70 10.60
N VAL A 192 -16.51 -11.94 9.32
CA VAL A 192 -15.97 -13.21 8.80
C VAL A 192 -14.49 -13.01 8.50
N PRO A 193 -13.63 -14.04 8.57
CA PRO A 193 -12.25 -13.92 8.13
C PRO A 193 -12.25 -13.34 6.72
N THR A 194 -11.59 -12.21 6.54
CA THR A 194 -11.30 -11.66 5.23
C THR A 194 -10.03 -12.30 4.68
N MET A 195 -9.86 -12.30 3.36
CA MET A 195 -8.64 -12.80 2.74
C MET A 195 -7.52 -11.83 3.12
N GLN A 196 -6.52 -12.32 3.85
CA GLN A 196 -5.29 -11.57 4.13
C GLN A 196 -4.19 -12.14 3.24
N LEU A 197 -3.81 -11.39 2.20
CA LEU A 197 -2.70 -11.77 1.32
C LEU A 197 -1.38 -11.69 2.11
N THR A 198 -0.75 -12.84 2.34
CA THR A 198 0.57 -13.00 2.95
C THR A 198 1.67 -12.42 2.06
N ARG A 199 2.59 -11.66 2.67
CA ARG A 199 3.82 -11.01 2.12
C ARG A 199 3.65 -10.29 0.77
N ARG A 200 4.01 -9.01 0.74
CA ARG A 200 3.78 -8.13 -0.41
C ARG A 200 4.52 -8.67 -1.65
N SER A 201 3.80 -9.26 -2.61
CA SER A 201 4.26 -9.49 -4.00
C SER A 201 4.33 -8.18 -4.81
N GLN A 202 4.15 -7.06 -4.13
CA GLN A 202 4.14 -5.72 -4.69
C GLN A 202 5.03 -4.80 -3.86
N VAL A 203 5.84 -4.00 -4.54
CA VAL A 203 6.61 -2.93 -3.92
C VAL A 203 6.19 -1.61 -4.55
N ASN A 204 6.08 -0.61 -3.69
CA ASN A 204 5.65 0.72 -4.03
C ASN A 204 6.83 1.65 -3.75
N TYR A 205 7.29 2.35 -4.79
CA TYR A 205 8.35 3.35 -4.72
C TYR A 205 7.71 4.72 -4.90
N PRO A 206 7.31 5.40 -3.80
CA PRO A 206 6.88 6.79 -3.88
C PRO A 206 8.07 7.67 -4.25
N PHE A 207 7.88 8.62 -5.14
CA PHE A 207 8.91 9.59 -5.50
C PHE A 207 8.27 10.92 -5.87
N LYS A 208 9.05 11.99 -5.78
CA LYS A 208 8.62 13.32 -6.21
C LYS A 208 9.50 13.77 -7.36
N LEU A 209 8.93 14.42 -8.37
CA LEU A 209 9.77 15.06 -9.37
C LEU A 209 10.38 16.33 -8.78
N PHE A 210 9.52 17.20 -8.26
CA PHE A 210 9.84 18.41 -7.52
C PHE A 210 9.09 18.38 -6.18
N ASN A 211 9.62 19.02 -5.14
CA ASN A 211 8.95 19.04 -3.82
C ASN A 211 7.66 19.86 -3.87
N ASP A 212 7.79 21.12 -4.24
CA ASP A 212 6.72 22.04 -4.62
C ASP A 212 7.31 22.97 -5.69
N LEU A 213 6.69 22.97 -6.87
CA LEU A 213 7.14 23.77 -8.01
C LEU A 213 7.12 25.27 -7.70
N GLN A 214 6.17 25.75 -6.88
CA GLN A 214 6.03 27.17 -6.58
C GLN A 214 7.12 27.69 -5.63
N THR A 215 7.63 26.82 -4.76
CA THR A 215 8.75 27.13 -3.86
C THR A 215 10.08 26.60 -4.38
N GLN A 216 10.12 26.10 -5.62
CA GLN A 216 11.33 25.54 -6.20
C GLN A 216 12.34 26.66 -6.44
N ASP A 217 13.52 26.47 -5.87
CA ASP A 217 14.64 27.37 -6.03
C ASP A 217 15.60 26.81 -7.08
N PHE A 218 15.86 27.60 -8.12
CA PHE A 218 16.91 27.31 -9.09
C PHE A 218 18.15 28.12 -8.71
N THR A 219 19.33 27.53 -8.76
CA THR A 219 20.58 28.28 -8.56
C THR A 219 21.37 28.30 -9.85
N LEU A 220 21.61 29.49 -10.37
CA LEU A 220 22.55 29.72 -11.46
C LEU A 220 23.92 29.99 -10.89
N GLU A 221 24.90 29.24 -11.34
CA GLU A 221 26.31 29.45 -11.02
C GLU A 221 27.05 29.83 -12.29
N VAL A 222 27.67 31.01 -12.27
CA VAL A 222 28.58 31.46 -13.32
C VAL A 222 30.00 31.31 -12.82
N ALA A 223 30.72 30.33 -13.36
CA ALA A 223 32.13 30.09 -13.07
C ALA A 223 33.02 30.82 -14.09
N ILE A 224 33.98 31.57 -13.57
CA ILE A 224 35.02 32.24 -14.35
C ILE A 224 36.36 31.58 -14.05
N ILE A 225 36.90 30.91 -15.06
CA ILE A 225 38.06 30.02 -14.95
C ILE A 225 39.27 30.66 -15.64
N PRO A 226 40.16 31.37 -14.93
CA PRO A 226 41.35 31.95 -15.52
C PRO A 226 42.31 30.87 -16.10
N GLN A 227 42.94 31.15 -17.24
CA GLN A 227 43.80 30.16 -17.92
C GLN A 227 45.12 29.87 -17.16
N GLN A 228 45.73 30.90 -16.56
CA GLN A 228 46.95 30.77 -15.74
C GLN A 228 46.97 31.89 -14.68
N THR A 229 46.53 31.62 -13.46
CA THR A 229 46.51 32.61 -12.38
C THR A 229 46.79 31.95 -11.03
N ALA A 230 47.65 32.56 -10.22
CA ALA A 230 47.93 32.08 -8.87
C ALA A 230 46.67 32.22 -7.97
N PRO A 231 46.40 31.27 -7.05
CA PRO A 231 45.19 31.27 -6.21
C PRO A 231 44.94 32.59 -5.47
N GLU A 232 45.99 33.25 -4.97
CA GLU A 232 45.91 34.54 -4.26
C GLU A 232 45.37 35.69 -5.12
N LYS A 233 45.47 35.58 -6.44
CA LYS A 233 44.96 36.59 -7.38
C LYS A 233 43.48 36.38 -7.74
N ILE A 234 42.92 35.19 -7.51
CA ILE A 234 41.53 34.87 -7.87
C ILE A 234 40.54 35.67 -7.01
N ILE A 235 40.84 35.88 -5.73
CA ILE A 235 40.02 36.73 -4.84
C ILE A 235 40.02 38.19 -5.29
N ASN A 236 41.14 38.69 -5.82
CA ASN A 236 41.21 40.04 -6.37
C ASN A 236 40.46 40.12 -7.71
N LEU A 237 40.60 39.11 -8.57
CA LEU A 237 39.86 39.00 -9.82
C LEU A 237 38.35 38.98 -9.58
N SER A 238 37.84 38.29 -8.56
CA SER A 238 36.40 38.23 -8.28
C SER A 238 35.80 39.57 -7.85
N ARG A 239 36.63 40.53 -7.42
CA ARG A 239 36.22 41.91 -7.11
C ARG A 239 36.31 42.86 -8.32
N GLN A 240 37.12 42.51 -9.32
CA GLN A 240 37.43 43.35 -10.48
C GLN A 240 36.72 42.89 -11.77
N LEU A 241 36.35 41.61 -11.86
CA LEU A 241 35.52 41.08 -12.94
C LEU A 241 34.07 41.08 -12.47
N VAL A 242 33.31 42.06 -12.96
CA VAL A 242 31.89 42.17 -12.63
C VAL A 242 31.10 41.24 -13.55
N VAL A 243 30.36 40.32 -12.94
CA VAL A 243 29.42 39.42 -13.61
C VAL A 243 28.00 39.86 -13.24
N LYS A 244 27.18 40.14 -14.24
CA LYS A 244 25.77 40.46 -14.05
C LYS A 244 24.92 39.38 -14.71
N ILE A 245 24.01 38.80 -13.95
CA ILE A 245 23.02 37.83 -14.41
C ILE A 245 21.69 38.57 -14.52
N GLN A 246 21.05 38.55 -15.69
CA GLN A 246 19.78 39.25 -15.94
C GLN A 246 18.79 38.36 -16.68
N GLY A 247 17.50 38.66 -16.51
CA GLY A 247 16.44 38.09 -17.33
C GLY A 247 16.32 38.86 -18.65
N ASN A 248 15.93 38.18 -19.72
CA ASN A 248 15.75 38.80 -21.04
C ASN A 248 14.48 39.65 -21.11
N THR A 249 13.50 39.39 -20.25
CA THR A 249 12.20 40.07 -20.24
C THR A 249 12.07 41.02 -19.04
N THR A 250 12.40 40.54 -17.85
CA THR A 250 12.30 41.28 -16.59
C THR A 250 13.63 41.22 -15.83
N GLU A 251 14.02 42.33 -15.22
CA GLU A 251 15.23 42.36 -14.39
C GLU A 251 15.03 41.57 -13.10
N ILE A 252 16.04 40.84 -12.67
CA ILE A 252 16.01 39.95 -11.48
C ILE A 252 16.36 40.73 -10.20
N THR A 253 16.47 42.07 -10.27
CA THR A 253 16.94 42.94 -9.19
C THR A 253 15.91 43.19 -8.08
N PRO A 254 16.36 43.50 -6.83
CA PRO A 254 17.74 43.58 -6.37
C PRO A 254 18.06 42.50 -5.32
N TYR A 255 18.95 41.55 -5.66
CA TYR A 255 19.70 40.79 -4.66
C TYR A 255 21.15 40.65 -5.12
N SER A 256 22.08 40.80 -4.18
CA SER A 256 23.53 40.66 -4.40
C SER A 256 23.85 39.18 -4.67
N PRO A 257 24.46 38.83 -5.81
CA PRO A 257 24.86 37.46 -6.06
C PRO A 257 25.93 37.05 -5.03
N LEU A 258 25.90 35.80 -4.59
CA LEU A 258 26.90 35.25 -3.71
C LEU A 258 28.16 34.94 -4.51
N ILE A 259 29.26 35.62 -4.20
CA ILE A 259 30.56 35.36 -4.82
C ILE A 259 31.33 34.36 -3.96
N VAL A 260 31.69 33.22 -4.55
CA VAL A 260 32.52 32.18 -3.93
C VAL A 260 33.80 32.03 -4.74
N THR A 261 34.92 31.75 -4.10
CA THR A 261 36.22 31.57 -4.78
C THR A 261 36.83 30.24 -4.35
N ASP A 262 37.46 29.53 -5.27
CA ASP A 262 38.38 28.44 -4.96
C ASP A 262 39.78 28.70 -5.56
N ASN A 263 40.65 27.69 -5.56
CA ASN A 263 42.02 27.81 -6.06
C ASN A 263 42.14 27.88 -7.59
N GLN A 264 41.05 27.65 -8.33
CA GLN A 264 41.03 27.52 -9.79
C GLN A 264 40.09 28.51 -10.48
N ALA A 265 39.01 28.92 -9.82
CA ALA A 265 37.96 29.77 -10.37
C ALA A 265 37.27 30.62 -9.29
N PHE A 266 36.49 31.60 -9.73
CA PHE A 266 35.48 32.22 -8.90
C PHE A 266 34.08 32.01 -9.49
N TYR A 267 33.10 31.94 -8.61
CA TYR A 267 31.73 31.56 -8.90
C TYR A 267 30.80 32.66 -8.44
N VAL A 268 29.90 33.06 -9.33
CA VAL A 268 28.83 34.01 -9.02
C VAL A 268 27.53 33.22 -8.98
N LYS A 269 27.01 33.00 -7.78
CA LYS A 269 25.80 32.23 -7.53
C LYS A 269 24.61 33.15 -7.37
N GLN A 270 23.61 32.94 -8.21
CA GLN A 270 22.34 33.66 -8.17
C GLN A 270 21.19 32.68 -8.02
N LYS A 271 20.40 32.90 -6.97
CA LYS A 271 19.15 32.20 -6.76
C LYS A 271 18.07 32.81 -7.68
N ILE A 272 17.34 31.96 -8.38
CA ILE A 272 16.23 32.29 -9.28
C ILE A 272 15.00 31.59 -8.73
N THR A 273 14.00 32.39 -8.32
CA THR A 273 12.71 31.87 -7.87
C THR A 273 11.90 31.37 -9.06
N TYR A 274 10.94 30.48 -8.80
CA TYR A 274 10.03 29.99 -9.81
C TYR A 274 9.27 31.10 -10.55
N GLN A 275 8.83 32.16 -9.86
CA GLN A 275 8.17 33.32 -10.49
C GLN A 275 9.12 34.06 -11.44
N GLN A 276 10.37 34.29 -11.03
CA GLN A 276 11.37 34.95 -11.91
C GLN A 276 11.69 34.11 -13.15
N PHE A 277 11.63 32.78 -13.04
CA PHE A 277 11.70 31.88 -14.21
C PHE A 277 10.49 32.09 -15.14
N LEU A 278 9.27 32.09 -14.61
CA LEU A 278 8.04 32.32 -15.39
C LEU A 278 8.02 33.69 -16.07
N ASP A 279 8.57 34.72 -15.42
CA ASP A 279 8.64 36.07 -16.00
C ASP A 279 9.69 36.17 -17.13
N ASN A 280 10.62 35.21 -17.22
CA ASN A 280 11.75 35.20 -18.16
C ASN A 280 11.82 33.93 -19.03
N LEU A 281 10.68 33.48 -19.56
CA LEU A 281 10.62 32.33 -20.48
C LEU A 281 11.41 32.55 -21.79
N ALA A 282 11.66 33.81 -22.17
CA ALA A 282 12.53 34.17 -23.29
C ALA A 282 14.03 33.96 -23.00
N GLY A 283 14.36 33.54 -21.78
CA GLY A 283 15.70 33.21 -21.36
C GLY A 283 16.34 34.26 -20.44
N PHE A 284 17.59 33.98 -20.14
CA PHE A 284 18.47 34.75 -19.29
C PHE A 284 19.74 35.07 -20.04
N ASN A 285 20.47 36.07 -19.56
CA ASN A 285 21.77 36.40 -20.08
C ASN A 285 22.78 36.70 -18.97
N VAL A 286 24.04 36.43 -19.27
CA VAL A 286 25.19 36.91 -18.51
C VAL A 286 25.91 37.97 -19.31
N ILE A 287 26.22 39.09 -18.68
CA ILE A 287 27.14 40.09 -19.20
C ILE A 287 28.31 40.26 -18.23
N LEU A 288 29.50 40.45 -18.79
CA LEU A 288 30.73 40.62 -18.02
C LEU A 288 31.35 41.99 -18.30
N SER A 289 32.05 42.52 -17.29
CA SER A 289 32.83 43.74 -17.39
C SER A 289 34.21 43.50 -16.75
N ASN A 290 35.27 43.61 -17.55
CA ASN A 290 36.64 43.50 -17.06
C ASN A 290 37.15 44.85 -16.54
N GLN A 291 37.10 45.05 -15.22
CA GLN A 291 37.62 46.27 -14.57
C GLN A 291 39.06 46.11 -14.08
N THR A 292 39.77 45.08 -14.55
CA THR A 292 41.22 44.98 -14.36
C THR A 292 41.95 45.92 -15.33
N ASP A 293 43.25 46.07 -15.13
CA ASP A 293 44.16 46.85 -15.97
C ASP A 293 44.73 46.05 -17.16
N ASN A 294 44.41 44.75 -17.25
CA ASN A 294 45.00 43.81 -18.19
C ASN A 294 43.93 43.05 -19.00
N LEU A 295 44.36 42.44 -20.11
CA LEU A 295 43.52 41.51 -20.85
C LEU A 295 43.23 40.28 -19.99
N PHE A 296 41.95 39.93 -19.84
CA PHE A 296 41.55 38.69 -19.18
C PHE A 296 41.30 37.59 -20.20
N VAL A 297 41.99 36.46 -20.03
CA VAL A 297 41.79 35.24 -20.84
C VAL A 297 41.45 34.07 -19.93
N GLY A 298 40.37 33.37 -20.24
CA GLY A 298 39.87 32.27 -19.42
C GLY A 298 38.66 31.56 -20.03
N GLY A 299 37.93 30.85 -19.19
CA GLY A 299 36.67 30.18 -19.51
C GLY A 299 35.49 30.77 -18.74
N LEU A 300 34.32 30.71 -19.37
CA LEU A 300 33.01 30.95 -18.80
C LEU A 300 32.26 29.62 -18.81
N LYS A 301 31.78 29.18 -17.64
CA LYS A 301 30.89 28.04 -17.51
C LYS A 301 29.66 28.45 -16.71
N ILE A 302 28.48 28.21 -17.27
CA ILE A 302 27.19 28.49 -16.63
C ILE A 302 26.54 27.15 -16.29
N THR A 303 26.28 26.93 -15.00
CA THR A 303 25.69 25.71 -14.47
C THR A 303 24.36 26.03 -13.80
N LEU A 304 23.34 25.23 -14.08
CA LEU A 304 22.05 25.25 -13.39
C LEU A 304 22.03 24.16 -12.34
N PHE A 305 21.74 24.53 -11.11
CA PHE A 305 21.45 23.62 -10.00
C PHE A 305 19.96 23.64 -9.69
N MET A 306 19.39 22.46 -9.49
CA MET A 306 17.97 22.27 -9.17
C MET A 306 17.77 21.02 -8.32
N ASP A 307 16.81 21.05 -7.41
CA ASP A 307 16.47 19.88 -6.61
C ASP A 307 15.48 18.98 -7.33
N LEU A 308 15.85 17.71 -7.53
CA LEU A 308 15.00 16.66 -8.08
C LEU A 308 14.91 15.50 -7.09
N ASN A 309 13.68 15.10 -6.72
CA ASN A 309 13.43 14.04 -5.74
C ASN A 309 14.25 14.21 -4.44
N GLY A 310 14.34 15.44 -3.92
CA GLY A 310 15.10 15.77 -2.70
C GLY A 310 16.63 15.78 -2.84
N ASN A 311 17.16 15.59 -4.06
CA ASN A 311 18.59 15.59 -4.34
C ASN A 311 18.96 16.74 -5.29
N GLN A 312 20.03 17.46 -4.98
CA GLN A 312 20.56 18.51 -5.84
C GLN A 312 21.15 17.90 -7.11
N LYS A 313 20.66 18.33 -8.27
CA LYS A 313 21.16 17.96 -9.60
C LYS A 313 21.73 19.20 -10.29
N GLU A 314 22.73 18.99 -11.14
CA GLU A 314 23.36 20.04 -11.92
C GLU A 314 23.36 19.73 -13.41
N THR A 315 23.39 20.77 -14.23
CA THR A 315 23.59 20.66 -15.68
C THR A 315 24.25 21.91 -16.23
N ILE A 316 25.12 21.72 -17.23
CA ILE A 316 25.86 22.80 -17.87
C ILE A 316 24.97 23.42 -18.95
N LEU A 317 24.65 24.70 -18.82
CA LEU A 317 23.86 25.43 -19.81
C LEU A 317 24.74 25.97 -20.94
N LEU A 318 25.91 26.52 -20.60
CA LEU A 318 26.79 27.19 -21.56
C LEU A 318 28.24 27.11 -21.12
N GLU A 319 29.13 26.81 -22.07
CA GLU A 319 30.58 26.84 -21.88
C GLU A 319 31.23 27.58 -23.05
N LYS A 320 32.04 28.61 -22.74
CA LYS A 320 32.69 29.49 -23.73
C LYS A 320 34.06 29.93 -23.25
N SER A 321 34.97 30.18 -24.19
CA SER A 321 36.22 30.89 -23.88
C SER A 321 35.98 32.40 -23.78
N LEU A 322 36.65 33.04 -22.83
CA LEU A 322 36.61 34.47 -22.57
C LEU A 322 37.91 35.13 -23.02
N ASN A 323 37.77 36.27 -23.69
CA ASN A 323 38.85 37.18 -24.05
C ASN A 323 38.33 38.61 -23.85
N LEU A 324 38.54 39.18 -22.66
CA LEU A 324 37.92 40.42 -22.22
C LEU A 324 38.94 41.55 -22.14
N LEU A 325 38.75 42.58 -22.96
CA LEU A 325 39.53 43.81 -22.89
C LEU A 325 39.20 44.59 -21.61
N PRO A 326 40.18 45.26 -20.98
CA PRO A 326 39.95 46.11 -19.81
C PRO A 326 39.07 47.31 -20.19
N VAL A 327 38.11 47.65 -19.33
CA VAL A 327 37.10 48.71 -19.56
C VAL A 327 37.72 50.11 -19.57
N LEU A 328 38.71 50.33 -18.71
CA LEU A 328 39.41 51.59 -18.59
C LEU A 328 40.89 51.38 -18.85
N LYS A 329 41.41 52.08 -19.85
CA LYS A 329 42.81 52.02 -20.24
C LYS A 329 43.39 53.43 -20.28
N LEU A 330 44.50 53.64 -19.57
CA LEU A 330 45.31 54.84 -19.73
C LEU A 330 46.19 54.64 -20.96
N CYS A 331 46.04 55.52 -21.95
CA CYS A 331 46.70 55.42 -23.24
C CYS A 331 47.52 56.69 -23.50
N SER A 332 48.63 56.56 -24.24
CA SER A 332 49.34 57.71 -24.80
C SER A 332 48.89 57.96 -26.24
N GLN A 333 48.73 59.24 -26.58
CA GLN A 333 48.37 59.69 -27.93
C GLN A 333 49.60 60.30 -28.62
N ASP A 334 49.77 60.00 -29.91
CA ASP A 334 50.73 60.69 -30.75
C ASP A 334 50.28 62.13 -31.08
N LYS A 335 51.17 62.90 -31.70
CA LYS A 335 50.89 64.30 -32.12
C LYS A 335 49.76 64.43 -33.16
N SER A 336 49.32 63.32 -33.76
CA SER A 336 48.24 63.24 -34.74
C SER A 336 46.91 62.79 -34.11
N GLY A 337 46.89 62.52 -32.80
CA GLY A 337 45.73 62.03 -32.06
C GLY A 337 45.52 60.50 -32.15
N ASN A 338 46.45 59.76 -32.75
CA ASN A 338 46.37 58.30 -32.83
C ASN A 338 46.93 57.64 -31.57
N ILE A 339 46.33 56.52 -31.17
CA ILE A 339 46.72 55.80 -29.95
C ILE A 339 47.93 54.92 -30.25
N ILE A 340 49.03 55.15 -29.54
CA ILE A 340 50.32 54.48 -29.78
C ILE A 340 50.70 53.46 -28.69
N GLY A 341 50.01 53.45 -27.54
CA GLY A 341 50.24 52.47 -26.48
C GLY A 341 49.38 52.66 -25.23
N GLY A 342 49.42 51.69 -24.30
CA GLY A 342 48.82 51.82 -22.97
C GLY A 342 48.82 50.53 -22.16
N ASN A 343 49.30 50.59 -20.90
CA ASN A 343 49.18 49.62 -19.78
C ASN A 343 50.24 49.89 -18.67
N THR A 344 50.35 51.12 -18.14
CA THR A 344 51.55 51.56 -17.38
C THR A 344 51.30 52.11 -15.96
N ILE A 345 52.20 51.71 -15.05
CA ILE A 345 52.46 52.17 -13.68
C ILE A 345 52.98 53.62 -13.67
N LEU A 346 52.42 54.47 -12.81
CA LEU A 346 52.91 55.84 -12.56
C LEU A 346 54.31 55.81 -11.91
N LYS A 347 55.36 55.85 -12.72
CA LYS A 347 56.66 56.39 -12.32
C LYS A 347 57.14 57.37 -13.38
N GLN A 348 56.97 58.65 -13.06
CA GLN A 348 57.30 59.77 -13.92
C GLN A 348 58.82 59.91 -14.05
N ALA A 349 59.33 59.83 -15.29
CA ALA A 349 60.63 60.40 -15.64
C ALA A 349 60.61 60.80 -17.13
N GLN A 350 60.42 62.10 -17.35
CA GLN A 350 60.67 62.91 -18.56
C GLN A 350 59.59 63.02 -19.66
N SER A 351 59.28 64.30 -19.94
CA SER A 351 58.61 64.96 -21.09
C SER A 351 57.13 64.63 -21.40
N PRO A 352 56.32 65.63 -21.82
CA PRO A 352 54.86 65.55 -21.77
C PRO A 352 54.32 64.88 -23.03
N GLU A 353 54.13 63.57 -23.01
CA GLU A 353 53.13 62.95 -23.87
C GLU A 353 51.74 63.16 -23.25
N PHE A 354 50.78 63.61 -24.05
CA PHE A 354 49.40 63.79 -23.61
C PHE A 354 48.83 62.42 -23.25
N SER A 355 48.71 62.16 -21.95
CA SER A 355 48.05 60.98 -21.42
C SER A 355 46.55 61.14 -21.56
N GLY A 356 45.90 60.22 -22.25
CA GLY A 356 44.46 60.19 -22.45
C GLY A 356 43.81 59.04 -21.67
N MET A 357 42.60 59.26 -21.18
CA MET A 357 41.76 58.18 -20.66
C MET A 357 40.89 57.66 -21.80
N GLN A 358 41.04 56.38 -22.15
CA GLN A 358 40.17 55.73 -23.10
C GLN A 358 39.19 54.82 -22.35
N ILE A 359 37.91 55.14 -22.48
CA ILE A 359 36.81 54.27 -22.10
C ILE A 359 36.53 53.37 -23.30
N THR A 360 36.49 52.05 -23.10
CA THR A 360 36.10 51.12 -24.17
C THR A 360 34.71 51.48 -24.69
N LYS A 361 34.48 51.36 -26.01
CA LYS A 361 33.19 51.69 -26.64
C LYS A 361 32.00 50.95 -26.02
N SER A 362 32.23 49.78 -25.41
CA SER A 362 31.27 49.04 -24.61
C SER A 362 31.87 48.71 -23.24
N PHE A 363 31.13 49.04 -22.18
CA PHE A 363 31.47 48.68 -20.80
C PHE A 363 31.21 47.19 -20.49
N TRP A 364 30.30 46.59 -21.24
CA TRP A 364 29.85 45.21 -21.06
C TRP A 364 30.15 44.38 -22.31
N THR A 365 30.30 43.07 -22.12
CA THR A 365 30.31 42.12 -23.23
C THR A 365 28.96 42.09 -23.95
N ASN A 366 28.94 41.53 -25.16
CA ASN A 366 27.68 41.05 -25.72
C ASN A 366 27.05 40.02 -24.75
N PRO A 367 25.71 39.98 -24.62
CA PRO A 367 25.04 39.06 -23.71
C PRO A 367 25.24 37.60 -24.11
N TYR A 368 25.65 36.78 -23.15
CA TYR A 368 25.68 35.33 -23.28
C TYR A 368 24.30 34.78 -22.91
N ASN A 369 23.47 34.52 -23.92
CA ASN A 369 22.08 34.08 -23.75
C ASN A 369 21.96 32.56 -23.54
N PHE A 370 21.01 32.16 -22.69
CA PHE A 370 20.63 30.77 -22.44
C PHE A 370 19.19 30.69 -21.89
N THR A 371 18.56 29.53 -21.95
CA THR A 371 17.26 29.27 -21.30
C THR A 371 17.42 28.19 -20.22
N LEU A 372 16.54 28.20 -19.21
CA LEU A 372 16.55 27.20 -18.14
C LEU A 372 15.78 25.95 -18.56
N PHE A 373 14.51 26.12 -18.90
CA PHE A 373 13.61 25.08 -19.40
C PHE A 373 12.94 25.59 -20.67
N ASP A 374 12.33 24.70 -21.46
CA ASP A 374 11.43 25.17 -22.50
C ASP A 374 10.21 25.84 -21.86
N SER A 375 9.49 26.64 -22.65
CA SER A 375 8.24 27.24 -22.19
C SER A 375 7.28 26.17 -21.65
N PRO A 376 6.59 26.41 -20.52
CA PRO A 376 5.59 25.50 -19.95
C PRO A 376 4.59 24.93 -20.96
N ILE A 377 4.28 25.67 -22.02
CA ILE A 377 3.35 25.25 -23.07
C ILE A 377 3.89 24.04 -23.88
N ILE A 378 5.20 23.97 -24.08
CA ILE A 378 5.86 22.98 -24.94
C ILE A 378 6.76 21.99 -24.17
N GLN A 379 7.06 22.27 -22.90
CA GLN A 379 7.88 21.41 -22.06
C GLN A 379 7.17 20.07 -21.80
N ILE A 380 7.85 18.96 -22.11
CA ILE A 380 7.41 17.59 -21.83
C ILE A 380 8.40 16.95 -20.87
N PHE A 381 7.88 16.31 -19.84
CA PHE A 381 8.66 15.49 -18.90
C PHE A 381 8.38 14.02 -19.20
N GLU A 382 9.38 13.27 -19.62
CA GLU A 382 9.28 11.83 -19.87
C GLU A 382 9.88 11.07 -18.69
N LEU A 383 9.04 10.44 -17.88
CA LEU A 383 9.45 9.53 -16.82
C LEU A 383 9.73 8.15 -17.42
N GLU A 384 10.88 7.59 -17.10
CA GLU A 384 11.28 6.24 -17.49
C GLU A 384 11.61 5.44 -16.24
N ALA A 385 10.89 4.35 -16.00
CA ALA A 385 11.24 3.36 -14.99
C ALA A 385 11.86 2.16 -15.69
N THR A 386 13.07 1.78 -15.29
CA THR A 386 13.72 0.54 -15.70
C THR A 386 13.82 -0.42 -14.53
N VAL A 387 13.54 -1.69 -14.79
CA VAL A 387 13.66 -2.78 -13.82
C VAL A 387 14.60 -3.81 -14.40
N GLN A 388 15.70 -4.02 -13.69
CA GLN A 388 16.69 -5.02 -14.01
C GLN A 388 16.51 -6.21 -13.06
N ILE A 389 16.29 -7.40 -13.60
CA ILE A 389 16.17 -8.62 -12.81
C ILE A 389 17.54 -9.28 -12.72
N ASN A 390 17.97 -9.59 -11.49
CA ASN A 390 19.24 -10.25 -11.22
C ASN A 390 19.05 -11.69 -10.75
N GLN A 391 17.89 -12.02 -10.16
CA GLN A 391 17.53 -13.39 -9.77
C GLN A 391 16.08 -13.70 -10.14
N PRO A 392 15.78 -14.93 -10.59
CA PRO A 392 16.69 -16.07 -10.78
C PRO A 392 17.67 -15.87 -11.96
N PRO A 393 18.83 -16.56 -11.98
CA PRO A 393 19.86 -16.40 -13.02
C PRO A 393 19.41 -16.86 -14.42
N ALA A 394 18.39 -17.72 -14.50
CA ALA A 394 17.77 -18.13 -15.76
C ALA A 394 16.49 -17.29 -16.00
N ILE A 395 16.65 -16.14 -16.65
CA ILE A 395 15.52 -15.26 -16.97
C ILE A 395 14.90 -15.71 -18.30
N THR A 396 13.60 -15.98 -18.29
CA THR A 396 12.82 -16.32 -19.49
C THR A 396 11.85 -15.18 -19.80
N GLU A 397 11.42 -15.04 -21.06
CA GLU A 397 10.39 -14.05 -21.46
C GLU A 397 9.13 -14.16 -20.59
N ASN A 398 8.81 -15.37 -20.11
CA ASN A 398 7.66 -15.64 -19.25
C ASN A 398 7.75 -14.95 -17.89
N ILE A 399 8.95 -14.90 -17.28
CA ILE A 399 9.17 -14.24 -15.99
C ILE A 399 8.96 -12.73 -16.13
N ILE A 400 9.53 -12.14 -17.18
CA ILE A 400 9.41 -10.70 -17.47
C ILE A 400 7.95 -10.34 -17.75
N ASN A 401 7.24 -11.10 -18.58
CA ASN A 401 5.84 -10.82 -18.93
C ASN A 401 4.87 -10.93 -17.74
N GLN A 402 5.30 -11.54 -16.63
CA GLN A 402 4.54 -11.66 -15.39
C GLN A 402 5.05 -10.69 -14.31
N ILE A 403 5.83 -9.67 -14.65
CA ILE A 403 6.09 -8.52 -13.78
C ILE A 403 5.32 -7.32 -14.32
N ALA A 404 4.43 -6.76 -13.51
CA ALA A 404 3.66 -5.58 -13.89
C ALA A 404 4.30 -4.32 -13.30
N LEU A 405 4.64 -3.38 -14.19
CA LEU A 405 5.12 -2.04 -13.85
C LEU A 405 4.03 -1.00 -14.07
N ARG A 406 3.84 -0.11 -13.10
CA ARG A 406 2.81 0.94 -13.21
C ARG A 406 3.21 2.21 -12.49
N PHE A 407 3.18 3.34 -13.20
CA PHE A 407 3.13 4.66 -12.56
C PHE A 407 1.70 4.93 -12.08
N GLN A 408 1.55 5.28 -10.81
CA GLN A 408 0.29 5.69 -10.19
C GLN A 408 0.43 7.13 -9.68
N ASP A 409 -0.68 7.87 -9.73
CA ASP A 409 -0.84 9.15 -9.02
C ASP A 409 -2.06 9.05 -8.07
N GLU A 410 -2.07 9.85 -7.00
CA GLU A 410 -3.15 9.84 -6.00
C GLU A 410 -4.43 10.54 -6.47
N ASN A 411 -4.35 11.38 -7.51
CA ASN A 411 -5.43 12.28 -7.94
C ASN A 411 -6.26 11.75 -9.12
N SER A 412 -5.82 10.73 -9.86
CA SER A 412 -6.61 10.16 -10.96
C SER A 412 -7.34 8.88 -10.53
N ASN A 413 -8.68 8.92 -10.58
CA ASN A 413 -9.54 7.72 -10.61
C ASN A 413 -9.36 6.91 -11.92
N TYR A 414 -8.49 7.38 -12.82
CA TYR A 414 -8.14 6.64 -14.02
C TYR A 414 -7.18 5.54 -13.66
N HIS A 415 -7.73 4.34 -13.52
CA HIS A 415 -6.93 3.16 -13.54
C HIS A 415 -6.25 3.06 -14.91
N LEU A 416 -5.01 3.56 -15.05
CA LEU A 416 -4.19 3.35 -16.25
C LEU A 416 -4.04 1.83 -16.43
N LEU A 417 -4.79 1.28 -17.39
CA LEU A 417 -4.77 -0.13 -17.76
C LEU A 417 -3.37 -0.50 -18.25
N THR A 418 -3.01 -1.75 -17.96
CA THR A 418 -1.80 -2.45 -18.44
C THR A 418 -1.56 -2.19 -19.94
N PRO A 419 -0.30 -2.03 -20.37
CA PRO A 419 0.01 -2.04 -21.80
C PRO A 419 -0.46 -3.37 -22.42
N GLU A 420 -1.16 -3.32 -23.56
CA GLU A 420 -1.39 -4.53 -24.35
C GLU A 420 -0.08 -4.95 -25.01
N THR A 421 0.47 -6.07 -24.57
CA THR A 421 1.62 -6.74 -25.20
C THR A 421 1.13 -7.58 -26.36
N VAL A 422 1.44 -7.17 -27.60
CA VAL A 422 1.18 -8.00 -28.79
C VAL A 422 2.49 -8.65 -29.22
N VAL A 423 2.50 -9.99 -29.28
CA VAL A 423 3.66 -10.79 -29.70
C VAL A 423 3.47 -11.26 -31.14
N GLN A 424 4.34 -10.82 -32.05
CA GLN A 424 4.45 -11.37 -33.41
C GLN A 424 5.89 -11.86 -33.67
N GLY A 425 6.09 -13.17 -33.65
CA GLY A 425 7.42 -13.79 -33.78
C GLY A 425 8.32 -13.45 -32.58
N ASN A 426 9.63 -13.24 -32.81
CA ASN A 426 10.61 -12.80 -31.79
C ASN A 426 10.55 -11.28 -31.52
N LYS A 427 9.36 -10.68 -31.58
CA LYS A 427 9.18 -9.23 -31.45
C LYS A 427 8.00 -8.95 -30.53
N MET A 428 8.30 -8.45 -29.33
CA MET A 428 7.31 -7.90 -28.41
C MET A 428 7.04 -6.43 -28.78
N THR A 429 5.78 -6.10 -29.07
CA THR A 429 5.35 -4.73 -29.31
C THR A 429 4.38 -4.32 -28.21
N ILE A 430 4.77 -3.34 -27.42
CA ILE A 430 3.91 -2.69 -26.42
C ILE A 430 3.06 -1.66 -27.16
N ARG A 431 1.74 -1.87 -27.27
CA ARG A 431 0.82 -0.90 -27.90
C ARG A 431 0.12 -0.06 -26.85
N TYR A 432 0.15 1.26 -27.07
CA TYR A 432 -0.78 2.21 -26.47
C TYR A 432 -1.93 2.44 -27.46
N LEU A 433 -3.18 2.16 -27.07
CA LEU A 433 -4.36 2.64 -27.79
C LEU A 433 -4.88 3.91 -27.11
N ARG A 434 -4.44 5.08 -27.60
CA ARG A 434 -5.18 6.33 -27.45
C ARG A 434 -6.03 6.51 -28.71
N LYS A 435 -7.35 6.41 -28.62
CA LYS A 435 -8.25 6.89 -29.68
C LYS A 435 -8.42 8.41 -29.49
N SER A 436 -7.54 9.17 -30.12
CA SER A 436 -7.75 10.47 -30.79
C SER A 436 -6.51 11.39 -30.72
N GLY A 437 -6.05 11.79 -31.90
CA GLY A 437 -5.38 13.08 -32.14
C GLY A 437 -3.87 13.17 -31.94
N PHE A 438 -3.14 12.93 -33.05
CA PHE A 438 -1.79 13.44 -33.39
C PHE A 438 -0.53 12.83 -32.72
N GLY A 439 0.37 12.34 -33.60
CA GLY A 439 1.82 12.30 -33.39
C GLY A 439 2.43 10.95 -33.00
N LEU A 440 2.71 10.11 -33.99
CA LEU A 440 3.50 8.86 -33.88
C LEU A 440 5.00 9.17 -33.94
N ASP A 441 5.83 8.49 -33.13
CA ASP A 441 7.06 7.83 -33.61
C ASP A 441 7.58 6.73 -32.66
N ARG A 442 8.29 5.74 -33.23
CA ARG A 442 8.53 4.37 -32.71
C ARG A 442 9.96 4.12 -32.13
N LEU A 443 10.13 2.92 -31.53
CA LEU A 443 11.34 2.03 -31.36
C LEU A 443 12.19 2.24 -30.07
N ARG A 444 12.78 1.24 -29.38
CA ARG A 444 13.50 -0.04 -29.72
C ARG A 444 13.35 -1.12 -28.60
N VAL A 445 13.25 -2.42 -28.91
CA VAL A 445 14.29 -3.50 -29.00
C VAL A 445 14.98 -3.82 -27.67
N LEU A 446 14.66 -4.98 -27.08
CA LEU A 446 15.39 -5.60 -25.98
C LEU A 446 16.57 -6.40 -26.54
N ASP A 447 17.77 -5.86 -26.40
CA ASP A 447 18.99 -6.66 -26.41
C ASP A 447 19.20 -7.12 -24.95
N SER A 448 19.11 -8.43 -24.70
CA SER A 448 19.19 -9.13 -23.41
C SER A 448 17.89 -9.21 -22.57
N PHE A 449 17.53 -10.45 -22.21
CA PHE A 449 16.32 -10.83 -21.46
C PHE A 449 16.35 -10.42 -19.97
N SER A 450 17.01 -9.33 -19.57
CA SER A 450 17.20 -8.99 -18.16
C SER A 450 16.65 -7.62 -17.73
N GLU A 451 16.22 -6.79 -18.68
CA GLU A 451 15.72 -5.44 -18.39
C GLU A 451 14.28 -5.25 -18.92
N MET A 452 13.45 -4.53 -18.18
CA MET A 452 12.12 -4.05 -18.62
C MET A 452 12.05 -2.55 -18.39
N SER A 453 11.49 -1.79 -19.34
CA SER A 453 11.26 -0.35 -19.16
C SER A 453 9.83 0.07 -19.49
N ILE A 454 9.34 1.07 -18.76
CA ILE A 454 8.07 1.77 -19.05
C ILE A 454 8.31 3.27 -19.06
N LYS A 455 7.66 3.95 -20.01
CA LYS A 455 7.75 5.41 -20.19
C LYS A 455 6.38 6.07 -20.00
N ARG A 456 6.35 7.22 -19.33
CA ARG A 456 5.17 8.09 -19.18
C ARG A 456 5.56 9.52 -19.52
N GLN A 457 4.87 10.13 -20.47
CA GLN A 457 5.03 11.55 -20.78
C GLN A 457 4.02 12.37 -19.99
N LEU A 458 4.49 13.47 -19.42
CA LEU A 458 3.72 14.44 -18.66
C LEU A 458 3.89 15.82 -19.29
N SER A 459 2.76 16.47 -19.56
CA SER A 459 2.76 17.91 -19.88
C SER A 459 2.95 18.74 -18.61
N TYR A 460 3.35 20.00 -18.77
CA TYR A 460 3.53 20.91 -17.64
C TYR A 460 2.28 21.09 -16.74
N PRO A 461 1.05 21.26 -17.26
CA PRO A 461 -0.14 21.36 -16.42
C PRO A 461 -0.39 20.07 -15.61
N GLN A 462 -0.19 18.90 -16.24
CA GLN A 462 -0.33 17.63 -15.55
C GLN A 462 0.70 17.46 -14.43
N LEU A 463 1.92 17.97 -14.64
CA LEU A 463 2.97 17.93 -13.61
C LEU A 463 2.58 18.76 -12.38
N LEU A 464 1.99 19.95 -12.55
CA LEU A 464 1.56 20.80 -11.45
C LEU A 464 0.55 20.09 -10.53
N ASP A 465 -0.30 19.22 -11.07
CA ASP A 465 -1.35 18.52 -10.32
C ASP A 465 -0.84 17.27 -9.55
N ILE A 466 0.31 16.71 -9.95
CA ILE A 466 0.76 15.39 -9.47
C ILE A 466 2.24 15.33 -9.03
N SER A 467 2.98 16.44 -9.05
CA SER A 467 4.46 16.46 -8.88
C SER A 467 4.97 15.80 -7.59
N ASP A 468 4.16 15.82 -6.53
CA ASP A 468 4.46 15.26 -5.22
C ASP A 468 3.74 13.94 -4.91
N LYS A 469 2.92 13.44 -5.85
CA LYS A 469 2.01 12.30 -5.72
C LYS A 469 2.36 11.13 -6.63
N LEU A 470 3.57 11.09 -7.17
CA LEU A 470 4.01 10.04 -8.08
C LEU A 470 4.47 8.80 -7.32
N GLN A 471 4.08 7.64 -7.85
CA GLN A 471 4.48 6.37 -7.30
C GLN A 471 4.73 5.36 -8.42
N LEU A 472 5.84 4.63 -8.35
CA LEU A 472 6.05 3.45 -9.17
C LEU A 472 5.63 2.21 -8.37
N LYS A 473 4.73 1.43 -8.95
CA LYS A 473 4.26 0.15 -8.41
C LYS A 473 4.81 -0.97 -9.26
N VAL A 474 5.55 -1.87 -8.62
CA VAL A 474 6.10 -3.07 -9.23
C VAL A 474 5.42 -4.28 -8.59
N LYS A 475 4.78 -5.12 -9.40
CA LYS A 475 4.09 -6.35 -8.95
C LYS A 475 4.73 -7.57 -9.59
N ASN A 476 5.03 -8.59 -8.79
CA ASN A 476 5.33 -9.92 -9.30
C ASN A 476 4.06 -10.74 -9.41
N LEU A 477 3.82 -11.29 -10.58
CA LEU A 477 2.72 -12.21 -10.90
C LEU A 477 3.27 -13.62 -11.17
N ASN A 478 4.57 -13.87 -10.95
CA ASN A 478 5.20 -15.17 -11.08
C ASN A 478 5.10 -15.98 -9.80
N ASN A 479 5.22 -17.30 -9.97
CA ASN A 479 5.45 -18.26 -8.89
C ASN A 479 6.93 -18.39 -8.47
N VAL A 480 7.78 -17.46 -8.91
CA VAL A 480 9.22 -17.42 -8.59
C VAL A 480 9.54 -16.11 -7.89
N GLU A 481 10.34 -16.17 -6.83
CA GLU A 481 10.86 -14.99 -6.16
C GLU A 481 11.83 -14.27 -7.08
N THR A 482 11.64 -12.96 -7.23
CA THR A 482 12.41 -12.15 -8.17
C THR A 482 13.11 -11.04 -7.42
N SER A 483 14.43 -10.93 -7.62
CA SER A 483 15.20 -9.82 -7.07
C SER A 483 15.99 -9.10 -8.16
N GLY A 484 16.30 -7.83 -7.93
CA GLY A 484 16.83 -6.96 -8.96
C GLY A 484 17.01 -5.53 -8.48
N LYS A 485 17.01 -4.61 -9.44
CA LYS A 485 17.08 -3.17 -9.20
C LYS A 485 16.00 -2.44 -9.97
N VAL A 486 15.50 -1.36 -9.40
CA VAL A 486 14.57 -0.43 -10.02
C VAL A 486 15.27 0.92 -10.11
N ARG A 487 15.25 1.52 -11.30
CA ARG A 487 15.73 2.88 -11.52
C ARG A 487 14.59 3.70 -12.12
N VAL A 488 14.36 4.90 -11.59
CA VAL A 488 13.46 5.87 -12.21
C VAL A 488 14.27 7.09 -12.63
N SER A 489 14.08 7.49 -13.88
CA SER A 489 14.72 8.66 -14.47
C SER A 489 13.67 9.58 -15.08
N VAL A 490 14.00 10.87 -15.17
CA VAL A 490 13.21 11.84 -15.91
C VAL A 490 14.05 12.41 -17.04
N LYS A 491 13.44 12.53 -18.21
CA LYS A 491 13.97 13.24 -19.36
C LYS A 491 13.17 14.51 -19.57
N MET A 492 13.85 15.64 -19.72
CA MET A 492 13.25 16.94 -19.94
C MET A 492 14.20 17.84 -20.73
N ASN A 493 13.69 18.84 -21.44
CA ASN A 493 14.55 19.78 -22.15
C ASN A 493 15.06 20.87 -21.20
N ILE A 494 16.37 21.11 -21.25
CA ILE A 494 17.08 22.17 -20.54
C ILE A 494 17.96 22.88 -21.55
N ASN A 495 17.86 24.22 -21.61
CA ASN A 495 18.51 25.03 -22.63
C ASN A 495 18.32 24.50 -24.07
N LEU A 496 17.09 24.09 -24.41
CA LEU A 496 16.71 23.52 -25.71
C LEU A 496 17.37 22.16 -26.05
N VAL A 497 17.99 21.49 -25.07
CA VAL A 497 18.65 20.19 -25.22
C VAL A 497 18.03 19.17 -24.25
N PRO A 498 17.74 17.93 -24.69
CA PRO A 498 17.22 16.91 -23.79
C PRO A 498 18.27 16.49 -22.76
N ALA A 499 17.93 16.61 -21.48
CA ALA A 499 18.71 16.15 -20.35
C ALA A 499 17.98 15.01 -19.63
N VAL A 500 18.74 14.04 -19.09
CA VAL A 500 18.21 12.88 -18.35
C VAL A 500 18.78 12.89 -16.94
N PHE A 501 17.90 12.79 -15.94
CA PHE A 501 18.28 12.76 -14.53
C PHE A 501 17.71 11.53 -13.85
N THR A 502 18.57 10.76 -13.18
CA THR A 502 18.14 9.66 -12.30
C THR A 502 17.55 10.23 -11.02
N LEU A 503 16.28 9.91 -10.75
CA LEU A 503 15.55 10.31 -9.54
C LEU A 503 15.91 9.42 -8.35
N PHE A 504 15.96 8.10 -8.56
CA PHE A 504 16.44 7.13 -7.58
C PHE A 504 16.82 5.80 -8.28
N GLU A 505 17.63 5.02 -7.58
CA GLU A 505 17.92 3.61 -7.90
C GLU A 505 17.87 2.83 -6.58
N GLU A 506 16.99 1.82 -6.51
CA GLU A 506 16.75 1.03 -5.30
C GLU A 506 16.72 -0.47 -5.61
N ASP A 507 16.98 -1.28 -4.58
CA ASP A 507 16.86 -2.73 -4.69
C ASP A 507 15.39 -3.16 -4.76
N LEU A 508 15.14 -4.18 -5.58
CA LEU A 508 13.83 -4.78 -5.79
C LEU A 508 13.85 -6.21 -5.28
N ASN A 509 12.94 -6.53 -4.36
CA ASN A 509 12.73 -7.89 -3.87
C ASN A 509 11.24 -8.19 -3.89
N LEU A 510 10.83 -9.14 -4.73
CA LEU A 510 9.44 -9.51 -4.93
C LEU A 510 9.23 -10.98 -4.60
N ALA A 511 8.38 -11.24 -3.62
CA ALA A 511 8.00 -12.60 -3.24
C ALA A 511 7.31 -13.34 -4.41
N ALA A 512 7.48 -14.66 -4.45
CA ALA A 512 6.72 -15.55 -5.32
C ALA A 512 5.23 -15.50 -4.97
N VAL A 513 4.37 -15.52 -5.99
CA VAL A 513 2.92 -15.66 -5.86
C VAL A 513 2.53 -17.13 -6.04
N PRO A 514 1.85 -17.76 -5.07
CA PRO A 514 1.39 -19.14 -5.24
C PRO A 514 0.51 -19.28 -6.48
N ALA A 515 0.67 -20.37 -7.24
CA ALA A 515 -0.05 -20.59 -8.50
C ALA A 515 -1.59 -20.51 -8.35
N LYS A 516 -2.11 -20.88 -7.17
CA LYS A 516 -3.54 -20.79 -6.82
C LYS A 516 -4.07 -19.36 -6.69
N ASP A 517 -3.19 -18.39 -6.45
CA ASP A 517 -3.54 -16.98 -6.23
C ASP A 517 -3.41 -16.16 -7.52
N ILE A 518 -2.84 -16.74 -8.59
CA ILE A 518 -2.71 -16.15 -9.92
C ILE A 518 -3.95 -16.49 -10.75
N LEU A 519 -4.81 -15.51 -10.98
CA LEU A 519 -5.90 -15.58 -11.96
C LEU A 519 -5.34 -15.37 -13.36
N LYS A 520 -5.68 -16.28 -14.27
CA LYS A 520 -5.44 -16.15 -15.70
C LYS A 520 -6.76 -15.87 -16.40
N ILE A 521 -6.88 -14.69 -17.02
CA ILE A 521 -8.00 -14.40 -17.90
C ILE A 521 -7.64 -14.96 -19.27
N CYS A 522 -8.29 -16.06 -19.66
CA CYS A 522 -8.08 -16.70 -20.96
C CYS A 522 -9.25 -16.39 -21.91
N TYR A 523 -8.95 -16.17 -23.19
CA TYR A 523 -9.97 -16.04 -24.24
C TYR A 523 -10.41 -17.42 -24.73
N GLN A 524 -11.69 -17.57 -25.04
CA GLN A 524 -12.24 -18.75 -25.71
C GLN A 524 -12.45 -18.46 -27.20
N ASP A 525 -12.18 -19.43 -28.07
CA ASP A 525 -12.56 -19.35 -29.47
C ASP A 525 -14.07 -19.56 -29.67
N GLN A 526 -14.54 -19.44 -30.91
CA GLN A 526 -15.95 -19.63 -31.28
C GLN A 526 -16.46 -21.06 -31.01
N ASP A 527 -15.55 -22.02 -30.81
CA ASP A 527 -15.86 -23.41 -30.47
C ASP A 527 -15.79 -23.67 -28.96
N GLY A 528 -15.62 -22.63 -28.13
CA GLY A 528 -15.56 -22.72 -26.67
C GLY A 528 -14.24 -23.27 -26.13
N LYS A 529 -13.22 -23.44 -26.98
CA LYS A 529 -11.90 -23.94 -26.59
C LYS A 529 -11.06 -22.79 -26.06
N ILE A 530 -10.40 -22.99 -24.92
CA ILE A 530 -9.50 -22.00 -24.34
C ILE A 530 -8.30 -21.81 -25.28
N ILE A 531 -8.17 -20.60 -25.83
CA ILE A 531 -7.02 -20.19 -26.63
C ILE A 531 -5.88 -19.88 -25.65
N ASN A 532 -5.12 -20.90 -25.26
CA ASN A 532 -3.83 -20.72 -24.60
C ASN A 532 -2.81 -20.33 -25.68
N THR A 533 -2.82 -19.06 -26.08
CA THR A 533 -1.70 -18.54 -26.87
C THR A 533 -0.98 -17.49 -26.04
N ASP A 534 0.29 -17.76 -25.75
CA ASP A 534 1.25 -16.76 -25.27
C ASP A 534 1.37 -15.54 -26.22
N LYS A 535 0.63 -15.54 -27.34
CA LYS A 535 0.61 -14.55 -28.40
C LYS A 535 -0.66 -13.67 -28.44
N GLN A 536 -1.72 -14.01 -27.71
CA GLN A 536 -2.94 -13.18 -27.62
C GLN A 536 -3.41 -13.01 -26.17
N GLY A 537 -2.73 -12.15 -25.42
CA GLY A 537 -3.38 -11.33 -24.39
C GLY A 537 -3.89 -12.03 -23.12
N THR A 538 -3.31 -13.14 -22.67
CA THR A 538 -3.61 -13.67 -21.34
C THR A 538 -3.21 -12.64 -20.27
N VAL A 539 -4.19 -12.04 -19.60
CA VAL A 539 -3.94 -11.09 -18.51
C VAL A 539 -3.84 -11.86 -17.20
N PHE A 540 -2.68 -11.77 -16.55
CA PHE A 540 -2.45 -12.31 -15.22
C PHE A 540 -2.87 -11.28 -14.17
N THR A 541 -3.62 -11.70 -13.15
CA THR A 541 -3.95 -10.86 -12.00
C THR A 541 -3.91 -11.68 -10.71
N ILE A 542 -3.88 -11.03 -9.55
CA ILE A 542 -3.86 -11.70 -8.24
C ILE A 542 -5.27 -11.64 -7.66
N LEU A 543 -5.77 -12.76 -7.16
CA LEU A 543 -7.03 -12.85 -6.40
C LEU A 543 -7.09 -11.78 -5.30
N GLY A 544 -8.12 -10.94 -5.34
CA GLY A 544 -8.37 -9.94 -4.29
C GLY A 544 -7.52 -8.66 -4.37
N THR A 545 -6.75 -8.45 -5.44
CA THR A 545 -6.12 -7.14 -5.69
C THR A 545 -7.08 -6.24 -6.48
N GLN A 546 -7.44 -5.08 -5.92
CA GLN A 546 -8.14 -4.00 -6.63
C GLN A 546 -7.22 -3.32 -7.65
#